data_AF-A0A0B4DSX2-F1
#
_entry.id   AF-A0A0B4DSX2-F1
#
_cell.length_a   1.000
_cell.length_b   1.000
_cell.length_c   1.000
_cell.angle_alpha   90.00
_cell.angle_beta   90.00
_cell.angle_gamma   90.00
#
_symmetry.space_group_name_H-M   'P 1'
#
loop_
_entity.id
_entity.type
_entity.pdbx_description
1 polymer ?
#
loop_
_entity_poly.entity_id
_entity_poly.type
_entity_poly.pdbx_seq_one_letter_code
_entity_poly.pdbx_strand_id
1 'polypeptide(L)'
;MKSQDETLEEWCRALLQAYKLENVQVDVNAVLSLAGVAAHSVVRPAAPLTTFIAGFAAGLAAAPGREMDAAAMDAALAVARSLAQDYGTETAGTPGE
;
A
#
# COMPACT_ATOMS: atom_id res chain seq x y z
N MET A 1 -7.15 -2.51 21.95
CA MET A 1 -7.59 -2.29 20.56
C MET A 1 -6.48 -1.51 19.88
N LYS A 2 -5.96 -1.97 18.73
CA LYS A 2 -4.90 -1.26 18.00
C LYS A 2 -5.44 0.10 17.54
N SER A 3 -4.60 1.13 17.56
CA SER A 3 -4.94 2.41 16.93
C SER A 3 -4.97 2.25 15.41
N GLN A 4 -5.57 3.23 14.72
CA GLN A 4 -5.55 3.28 13.26
C GLN A 4 -4.10 3.36 12.74
N ASP A 5 -3.27 4.17 13.39
CA ASP A 5 -1.87 4.37 13.01
C ASP A 5 -1.06 3.08 13.18
N GLU A 6 -1.19 2.39 14.32
CA GLU A 6 -0.56 1.08 14.54
C GLU A 6 -0.97 0.05 13.49
N THR A 7 -2.25 0.03 13.13
CA THR A 7 -2.79 -0.86 12.10
C THR A 7 -2.18 -0.55 10.73
N LEU A 8 -2.03 0.73 10.38
CA LEU A 8 -1.46 1.16 9.10
C LEU A 8 0.04 0.91 9.02
N GLU A 9 0.78 1.11 10.11
CA GLU A 9 2.20 0.77 10.18
C GLU A 9 2.45 -0.73 10.05
N GLU A 10 1.66 -1.55 10.75
CA GLU A 10 1.74 -3.01 10.64
C GLU A 10 1.40 -3.49 9.24
N TRP A 11 0.34 -2.95 8.66
CA TRP A 11 -0.05 -3.24 7.29
C TRP A 11 1.05 -2.83 6.29
N CYS A 12 1.67 -1.67 6.47
CA CYS A 12 2.81 -1.23 5.67
C CYS A 12 3.99 -2.22 5.76
N ARG A 13 4.35 -2.67 6.98
CA ARG A 13 5.39 -3.68 7.18
C ARG A 13 5.06 -5.00 6.50
N ALA A 14 3.82 -5.47 6.58
CA ALA A 14 3.39 -6.72 5.94
C ALA A 14 3.52 -6.66 4.41
N LEU A 15 3.13 -5.55 3.79
CA LEU A 15 3.31 -5.34 2.35
C LEU A 15 4.80 -5.28 1.97
N LEU A 16 5.62 -4.55 2.73
CA LEU A 16 7.06 -4.46 2.47
C LEU A 16 7.73 -5.83 2.56
N GLN A 17 7.38 -6.65 3.56
CA GLN A 17 7.89 -8.00 3.70
C GLN A 17 7.48 -8.89 2.51
N ALA A 18 6.21 -8.86 2.11
CA ALA A 18 5.73 -9.67 1.00
C ALA A 18 6.42 -9.34 -0.34
N TYR A 19 6.79 -8.08 -0.52
CA TYR A 19 7.54 -7.63 -1.69
C TYR A 19 9.06 -7.70 -1.54
N LYS A 20 9.58 -8.17 -0.39
CA LYS A 20 11.03 -8.23 -0.09
C LYS A 20 11.69 -6.85 -0.12
N LEU A 21 11.01 -5.87 0.46
CA LEU A 21 11.37 -4.46 0.55
C LEU A 21 11.59 -4.02 2.02
N GLU A 22 12.05 -4.90 2.89
CA GLU A 22 12.14 -4.66 4.35
C GLU A 22 13.08 -3.50 4.71
N ASN A 23 14.02 -3.17 3.82
CA ASN A 23 14.96 -2.05 4.00
C ASN A 23 14.39 -0.71 3.51
N VAL A 24 13.22 -0.69 2.88
CA VAL A 24 12.58 0.54 2.40
C VAL A 24 11.84 1.21 3.55
N GLN A 25 12.09 2.50 3.74
CA GLN A 25 11.35 3.33 4.67
C GLN A 25 10.22 4.04 3.94
N VAL A 26 8.98 3.85 4.39
CA VAL A 26 7.80 4.50 3.83
C VAL A 26 7.23 5.48 4.86
N ASP A 27 7.12 6.75 4.46
CA ASP A 27 6.41 7.76 5.25
C ASP A 27 4.89 7.60 5.02
N VAL A 28 4.26 6.81 5.88
CA VAL A 28 2.81 6.54 5.83
C VAL A 28 1.99 7.84 5.94
N ASN A 29 2.42 8.78 6.77
CA ASN A 29 1.71 10.05 6.96
C ASN A 29 1.74 10.91 5.69
N ALA A 30 2.88 10.97 5.01
CA ALA A 30 2.98 11.68 3.73
C ALA A 30 2.08 11.05 2.65
N VAL A 31 2.03 9.72 2.58
CA VAL A 31 1.15 9.00 1.62
C VAL A 31 -0.33 9.29 1.90
N LEU A 32 -0.75 9.22 3.16
CA LEU A 32 -2.14 9.51 3.56
C LEU A 32 -2.50 10.99 3.37
N SER A 33 -1.55 11.89 3.61
CA SER A 33 -1.73 13.32 3.34
C SER A 33 -2.00 13.58 1.86
N LEU A 34 -1.19 12.98 0.97
CA LEU A 34 -1.39 13.06 -0.49
C LEU A 34 -2.74 12.48 -0.94
N ALA A 35 -3.10 11.30 -0.42
CA ALA A 35 -4.41 10.70 -0.67
C ALA A 35 -5.54 11.63 -0.22
N GLY A 36 -5.40 12.25 0.96
CA GLY A 36 -6.33 13.24 1.49
C GLY A 36 -6.53 14.40 0.53
N VAL A 37 -5.45 15.02 0.06
CA VAL A 37 -5.51 16.12 -0.91
C VAL A 37 -6.27 15.68 -2.18
N ALA A 38 -5.89 14.54 -2.77
CA ALA A 38 -6.54 14.06 -3.99
C ALA A 38 -8.04 13.76 -3.81
N ALA A 39 -8.43 13.16 -2.67
CA ALA A 39 -9.82 12.85 -2.36
C ALA A 39 -10.69 14.11 -2.25
N HIS A 40 -10.16 15.19 -1.67
CA HIS A 40 -10.88 16.45 -1.48
C HIS A 40 -10.88 17.33 -2.73
N SER A 41 -9.76 17.38 -3.46
CA SER A 41 -9.59 18.28 -4.60
C SER A 41 -10.13 17.72 -5.92
N VAL A 42 -10.20 16.39 -6.08
CA VAL A 42 -10.63 15.74 -7.32
C VAL A 42 -11.96 15.01 -7.10
N VAL A 43 -11.90 13.80 -6.55
CA VAL A 43 -13.03 12.97 -6.08
C VAL A 43 -12.50 11.90 -5.14
N ARG A 44 -13.33 11.34 -4.24
CA ARG A 44 -12.87 10.32 -3.28
C ARG A 44 -12.09 9.15 -3.93
N PRO A 45 -12.49 8.58 -5.08
CA PRO A 45 -11.72 7.53 -5.75
C PRO A 45 -10.33 7.95 -6.26
N ALA A 46 -10.03 9.24 -6.34
CA ALA A 46 -8.72 9.73 -6.79
C ALA A 46 -7.59 9.49 -5.77
N ALA A 47 -7.90 9.27 -4.49
CA ALA A 47 -6.91 9.01 -3.45
C ALA A 47 -6.00 7.79 -3.75
N PRO A 48 -6.54 6.56 -3.93
CA PRO A 48 -5.70 5.41 -4.25
C PRO A 48 -5.03 5.53 -5.63
N LEU A 49 -5.72 6.12 -6.62
CA LEU A 49 -5.16 6.30 -7.96
C LEU A 49 -3.93 7.22 -7.94
N THR A 50 -4.01 8.34 -7.21
CA THR A 50 -2.92 9.32 -7.12
C THR A 50 -1.70 8.76 -6.41
N THR A 51 -1.91 8.12 -5.25
CA THR A 51 -0.81 7.55 -4.46
C THR A 51 -0.11 6.41 -5.18
N PHE A 52 -0.86 5.56 -5.88
CA PHE A 52 -0.28 4.52 -6.74
C PHE A 52 0.58 5.12 -7.86
N ILE A 53 0.07 6.09 -8.64
CA ILE A 53 0.81 6.68 -9.75
C ILE A 53 2.05 7.43 -9.25
N ALA A 54 1.96 8.16 -8.14
CA ALA A 54 3.10 8.88 -7.56
C ALA A 54 4.24 7.92 -7.17
N GLY A 55 3.92 6.83 -6.48
CA GLY A 55 4.89 5.79 -6.12
C GLY A 55 5.47 5.09 -7.35
N PHE A 56 4.63 4.78 -8.34
CA PHE A 56 5.07 4.15 -9.59
C PHE A 56 6.05 5.05 -10.38
N ALA A 57 5.76 6.34 -10.49
CA ALA A 57 6.64 7.31 -11.14
C ALA A 57 7.98 7.45 -10.41
N ALA A 58 7.98 7.47 -9.08
CA ALA A 58 9.21 7.47 -8.28
C ALA A 58 10.04 6.20 -8.52
N GLY A 59 9.40 5.03 -8.58
CA GLY A 59 10.04 3.75 -8.88
C GLY A 59 10.68 3.72 -10.27
N LEU A 60 9.97 4.21 -11.30
CA LEU A 60 10.51 4.31 -12.66
C LEU A 60 11.71 5.26 -12.73
N ALA A 61 11.66 6.39 -12.02
CA ALA A 61 12.77 7.34 -11.96
C ALA A 61 14.03 6.73 -11.30
N ALA A 62 13.85 5.83 -10.34
CA ALA A 62 14.94 5.12 -9.67
C ALA A 62 15.51 3.95 -10.51
N ALA A 63 14.81 3.49 -11.55
CA ALA A 63 15.20 2.37 -12.40
C ALA A 63 15.09 2.72 -13.90
N PRO A 64 15.90 3.68 -14.40
CA PRO A 64 15.82 4.12 -15.79
C PRO A 64 16.08 2.98 -16.78
N GLY A 65 15.29 2.92 -17.85
CA GLY A 65 15.40 1.89 -18.88
C GLY A 65 14.66 0.58 -18.59
N ARG A 66 13.93 0.48 -17.47
CA ARG A 66 12.95 -0.59 -17.28
C ARG A 66 11.61 -0.22 -17.91
N GLU A 67 11.06 -1.16 -18.67
CA GLU A 67 9.68 -1.09 -19.16
C GLU A 67 8.70 -1.67 -18.14
N MET A 68 7.45 -1.23 -18.22
CA MET A 68 6.37 -1.77 -17.42
C MET A 68 5.98 -3.14 -17.95
N ASP A 69 6.01 -4.15 -17.09
CA ASP A 69 5.46 -5.48 -17.36
C ASP A 69 4.07 -5.59 -16.75
N ALA A 70 3.06 -5.80 -17.60
CA ALA A 70 1.67 -5.99 -17.16
C ALA A 70 1.53 -7.21 -16.23
N ALA A 71 2.30 -8.28 -16.46
CA ALA A 71 2.28 -9.46 -15.61
C ALA A 71 2.84 -9.16 -14.21
N ALA A 72 3.85 -8.30 -14.12
CA ALA A 72 4.39 -7.85 -12.83
C ALA A 72 3.38 -7.03 -12.04
N MET A 73 2.58 -6.19 -12.72
CA MET A 73 1.50 -5.43 -12.09
C MET A 73 0.42 -6.36 -11.52
N ASP A 74 -0.06 -7.31 -12.33
CA ASP A 74 -1.08 -8.26 -11.93
C ASP A 74 -0.61 -9.12 -10.74
N ALA A 75 0.64 -9.57 -10.75
CA ALA A 75 1.24 -10.29 -9.64
C ALA A 75 1.31 -9.44 -8.36
N ALA A 76 1.72 -8.17 -8.46
CA ALA A 76 1.77 -7.27 -7.31
C ALA A 76 0.37 -7.06 -6.70
N LEU A 77 -0.65 -6.86 -7.54
CA LEU A 77 -2.04 -6.71 -7.11
C LEU A 77 -2.60 -8.00 -6.48
N ALA A 78 -2.24 -9.16 -7.02
CA ALA A 78 -2.65 -10.46 -6.46
C ALA A 78 -2.08 -10.69 -5.04
N VAL A 79 -0.80 -10.36 -4.82
CA VAL A 79 -0.17 -10.46 -3.50
C VAL A 79 -0.86 -9.54 -2.48
N ALA A 80 -1.05 -8.26 -2.82
CA ALA A 80 -1.74 -7.31 -1.92
C ALA A 80 -3.17 -7.77 -1.59
N ARG A 81 -3.87 -8.35 -2.58
CA ARG A 81 -5.23 -8.88 -2.38
C ARG A 81 -5.24 -10.04 -1.41
N SER A 82 -4.35 -11.02 -1.58
CA SER A 82 -4.26 -12.17 -0.67
C SER A 82 -4.00 -11.71 0.77
N LEU A 83 -2.98 -10.87 0.97
CA LEU A 83 -2.65 -10.34 2.30
C LEU A 83 -3.81 -9.60 2.95
N ALA A 84 -4.57 -8.82 2.18
CA ALA A 84 -5.70 -8.07 2.71
C ALA A 84 -6.86 -8.99 3.12
N GLN A 85 -7.06 -10.08 2.39
CA GLN A 85 -8.04 -11.11 2.75
C GLN A 85 -7.62 -11.85 4.02
N ASP A 86 -6.34 -12.21 4.13
CA ASP A 86 -5.79 -12.91 5.29
C ASP A 86 -5.79 -12.02 6.55
N TYR A 87 -5.44 -10.75 6.42
CA TYR A 87 -5.49 -9.80 7.53
C TYR A 87 -6.92 -9.65 8.09
N GLY A 88 -7.93 -9.71 7.22
CA GLY A 88 -9.35 -9.66 7.60
C GLY A 88 -9.84 -10.90 8.34
N THR A 89 -9.26 -12.09 8.06
CA THR A 89 -9.62 -13.33 8.76
C THR A 89 -8.93 -13.43 10.12
N GLU A 90 -7.67 -13.01 10.23
CA GLU A 90 -6.93 -12.97 11.50
C GLU A 90 -7.53 -11.97 12.50
N THR A 91 -7.92 -10.78 12.03
CA THR A 91 -8.58 -9.77 12.89
C THR A 91 -9.99 -10.16 13.30
N ALA A 92 -10.73 -10.91 12.47
CA ALA A 92 -12.04 -11.46 12.82
C ALA A 92 -11.95 -12.68 13.75
N GLY A 93 -10.80 -13.36 13.77
CA GLY A 93 -10.53 -14.58 14.53
C GLY A 93 -10.09 -14.39 15.99
N THR A 94 -10.21 -13.18 16.55
CA THR A 94 -9.98 -12.93 17.99
C THR A 94 -11.33 -12.75 18.72
N PRO A 95 -12.02 -13.83 19.15
CA PRO A 95 -13.03 -13.72 20.19
C PRO A 95 -12.37 -13.17 21.45
N GLY A 96 -12.99 -12.17 22.07
CA GLY A 96 -12.50 -11.59 23.32
C GLY A 96 -12.28 -12.67 24.39
N GLU A 97 -11.09 -12.66 24.96
CA GLU A 97 -10.84 -13.11 26.34
C GLU A 97 -11.40 -12.07 27.33
#